data_AF-A0A7X6NI80-F1
#
_entry.id   AF-A0A7X6NI80-F1
#
_cell.length_a   1.000
_cell.length_b   1.000
_cell.length_c   1.000
_cell.angle_alpha   90.00
_cell.angle_beta   90.00
_cell.angle_gamma   90.00
#
_symmetry.space_group_name_H-M   'P 1'
#
loop_
_entity.id
_entity.type
_entity.pdbx_description
1 polymer ?
#
loop_
_entity_poly.entity_id
_entity_poly.type
_entity_poly.pdbx_seq_one_letter_code
_entity_poly.pdbx_strand_id
1 'polypeptide(L)'
;MNRLTVLKFGTSERLEKMLASSLNKYEYDLITNVDDMNDLQNKKILFAIELGDTGINIEHMKMLNKIRLSGPDFMKDSIGCILINSLSELFSRAEARRTIFYANMAGCLFPGKPLSEATGSLRNFNTRQTITEGDVSLEDMLLLDSREVVERVMNYTAKKITAPNILTLYSGNPKTSNTYALWSMVKENLENYHITEIHVENGSIADCRGCPYKTCKHYSQSTNCFYGGIMVEEVYPAILDCDVLMMLCPNYNDSISANMSAVINRLTALYRKTKFYDKHFYSIIVSGFSGSDLLAQQLISALNINKTFMLPPKFALMETANNPGDVKKIENIEKKAAEFAKNIMSLL
;
A
#
# COMPACT_ATOMS: atom_id res chain seq x y z
N MET A 1 -1.01 22.58 9.76
CA MET A 1 0.27 22.39 9.04
C MET A 1 0.00 22.39 7.53
N ASN A 2 0.25 23.54 6.88
CA ASN A 2 0.14 23.72 5.41
C ASN A 2 1.50 23.66 4.70
N ARG A 3 2.55 23.23 5.40
CA ARG A 3 3.91 23.13 4.88
C ARG A 3 4.25 21.68 4.53
N LEU A 4 4.79 21.46 3.34
CA LEU A 4 5.21 20.16 2.82
C LEU A 4 6.75 20.04 2.90
N THR A 5 7.27 18.85 3.14
CA THR A 5 8.70 18.56 2.98
C THR A 5 8.90 17.76 1.69
N VAL A 6 9.62 18.33 0.74
CA VAL A 6 9.88 17.74 -0.57
C VAL A 6 11.28 17.14 -0.56
N LEU A 7 11.36 15.82 -0.66
CA LEU A 7 12.59 15.06 -0.81
C LEU A 7 12.84 14.85 -2.31
N LYS A 8 13.72 15.65 -2.89
CA LYS A 8 13.97 15.65 -4.35
C LYS A 8 15.37 15.15 -4.66
N PHE A 9 15.44 13.95 -5.22
CA PHE A 9 16.69 13.32 -5.60
C PHE A 9 16.70 13.09 -7.11
N GLY A 10 17.38 13.98 -7.83
CA GLY A 10 17.39 14.04 -9.29
C GLY A 10 16.49 15.14 -9.86
N THR A 11 16.63 15.41 -11.16
CA THR A 11 15.87 16.45 -11.85
C THR A 11 15.67 16.12 -13.32
N SER A 12 14.53 16.51 -13.86
CA SER A 12 14.20 16.52 -15.28
C SER A 12 13.12 17.57 -15.53
N GLU A 13 13.01 18.05 -16.77
CA GLU A 13 11.95 19.02 -17.12
C GLU A 13 10.55 18.53 -16.72
N ARG A 14 10.27 17.23 -16.95
CA ARG A 14 8.98 16.62 -16.62
C ARG A 14 8.73 16.58 -15.11
N LEU A 15 9.74 16.20 -14.32
CA LEU A 15 9.62 16.18 -12.86
C LEU A 15 9.42 17.59 -12.30
N GLU A 16 10.10 18.60 -12.84
CA GLU A 16 9.91 20.00 -12.44
C GLU A 16 8.49 20.49 -12.75
N LYS A 17 7.93 20.13 -13.91
CA LYS A 17 6.54 20.43 -14.25
C LYS A 17 5.56 19.75 -13.29
N MET A 18 5.79 18.47 -12.95
CA MET A 18 5.00 17.75 -11.94
C MET A 18 5.04 18.49 -10.60
N LEU A 19 6.23 18.87 -10.13
CA LEU A 19 6.42 19.61 -8.88
C LEU A 19 5.75 20.99 -8.90
N ALA A 20 6.00 21.80 -9.93
CA ALA A 20 5.41 23.12 -10.08
C ALA A 20 3.88 23.04 -10.09
N SER A 21 3.33 22.04 -10.78
CA SER A 21 1.89 21.78 -10.85
C SER A 21 1.31 21.44 -9.48
N SER A 22 1.99 20.60 -8.69
CA SER A 22 1.49 20.07 -7.41
C SER A 22 1.74 20.98 -6.21
N LEU A 23 2.75 21.84 -6.25
CA LEU A 23 3.20 22.65 -5.12
C LEU A 23 2.70 24.09 -5.14
N ASN A 24 2.09 24.54 -6.24
CA ASN A 24 1.72 25.95 -6.45
C ASN A 24 0.84 26.60 -5.34
N LYS A 25 0.12 25.80 -4.54
CA LYS A 25 -0.76 26.26 -3.45
C LYS A 25 -0.16 26.07 -2.05
N TYR A 26 1.04 25.51 -1.93
CA TYR A 26 1.60 25.07 -0.66
C TYR A 26 3.00 25.64 -0.43
N GLU A 27 3.26 26.04 0.81
CA GLU A 27 4.62 26.28 1.24
C GLU A 27 5.35 24.94 1.36
N TYR A 28 6.64 24.91 1.03
CA TYR A 28 7.42 23.70 1.16
C TYR A 28 8.89 23.94 1.52
N ASP A 29 9.45 22.96 2.22
CA ASP A 29 10.89 22.81 2.42
C ASP A 29 11.43 21.83 1.39
N LEU A 30 12.44 22.23 0.64
CA LEU A 30 13.10 21.38 -0.34
C LEU A 30 14.39 20.81 0.26
N ILE A 31 14.48 19.48 0.29
CA ILE A 31 15.69 18.75 0.68
C ILE A 31 16.19 18.01 -0.57
N THR A 32 17.37 18.40 -1.05
CA THR A 32 18.02 17.81 -2.22
C THR A 32 19.28 17.02 -1.89
N ASN A 33 19.78 17.13 -0.66
CA ASN A 33 20.91 16.36 -0.16
C ASN A 33 20.43 15.43 0.97
N VAL A 34 20.84 14.17 0.89
CA VAL A 34 20.51 13.14 1.89
C VAL A 34 21.03 13.55 3.27
N ASP A 35 22.17 14.23 3.36
CA ASP A 35 22.76 14.66 4.63
C ASP A 35 21.87 15.66 5.40
N ASP A 36 21.06 16.44 4.68
CA ASP A 36 20.15 17.42 5.28
C ASP A 36 18.83 16.80 5.80
N MET A 37 18.59 15.51 5.53
CA MET A 37 17.45 14.76 6.07
C MET A 37 17.64 14.41 7.55
N ASN A 38 17.63 15.39 8.44
CA ASN A 38 17.94 15.17 9.86
C ASN A 38 16.74 14.76 10.71
N ASP A 39 15.54 15.22 10.35
CA ASP A 39 14.29 14.89 11.03
C ASP A 39 13.13 14.87 10.03
N LEU A 40 12.40 13.75 9.99
CA LEU A 40 11.24 13.53 9.15
C LEU A 40 9.99 13.16 9.96
N GLN A 41 9.96 13.40 11.27
CA GLN A 41 8.78 13.14 12.10
C GLN A 41 7.77 14.27 12.03
N ASN A 42 6.47 13.95 12.16
CA ASN A 42 5.36 14.92 12.17
C ASN A 42 5.28 15.80 10.90
N LYS A 43 5.67 15.25 9.73
CA LYS A 43 5.72 15.98 8.47
C LYS A 43 4.76 15.41 7.43
N LYS A 44 4.31 16.27 6.53
CA LYS A 44 3.74 15.87 5.24
C LYS A 44 4.89 15.81 4.24
N ILE A 45 5.13 14.64 3.66
CA ILE A 45 6.35 14.35 2.90
C ILE A 45 5.97 14.00 1.47
N LEU A 46 6.62 14.68 0.53
CA LEU A 46 6.57 14.35 -0.88
C LEU A 46 7.93 13.79 -1.31
N PHE A 47 7.96 12.53 -1.74
CA PHE A 47 9.10 11.94 -2.42
C PHE A 47 9.03 12.28 -3.91
N ALA A 48 9.96 13.08 -4.40
CA ALA A 48 10.11 13.43 -5.81
C ALA A 48 11.31 12.68 -6.39
N ILE A 49 11.03 11.65 -7.18
CA ILE A 49 12.02 10.68 -7.65
C ILE A 49 12.16 10.79 -9.16
N GLU A 50 13.37 11.06 -9.63
CA GLU A 50 13.75 10.91 -11.04
C GLU A 50 14.44 9.56 -11.24
N LEU A 51 14.03 8.76 -12.21
CA LEU A 51 14.74 7.54 -12.59
C LEU A 51 15.47 7.73 -13.91
N GLY A 52 16.75 7.32 -13.96
CA GLY A 52 17.45 7.18 -15.23
C GLY A 52 16.86 6.05 -16.10
N ASP A 53 17.31 5.93 -17.34
CA ASP A 53 16.81 4.94 -18.31
C ASP A 53 16.90 3.48 -17.80
N THR A 54 17.88 3.20 -16.95
CA THR A 54 18.10 1.88 -16.33
C THR A 54 17.27 1.65 -15.06
N GLY A 55 16.44 2.62 -14.65
CA GLY A 55 15.71 2.62 -13.39
C GLY A 55 16.57 2.96 -12.17
N ILE A 56 17.85 3.28 -12.35
CA ILE A 56 18.78 3.54 -11.26
C ILE A 56 18.79 5.03 -10.91
N ASN A 57 18.69 5.33 -9.62
CA ASN A 57 19.02 6.62 -9.04
C ASN A 57 19.81 6.40 -7.73
N ILE A 58 21.08 6.81 -7.73
CA ILE A 58 21.99 6.58 -6.60
C ILE A 58 21.60 7.39 -5.38
N GLU A 59 21.16 8.65 -5.57
CA GLU A 59 20.75 9.51 -4.46
C GLU A 59 19.45 9.03 -3.82
N HIS A 60 18.52 8.50 -4.63
CA HIS A 60 17.35 7.79 -4.13
C HIS A 60 17.74 6.56 -3.29
N MET A 61 18.71 5.76 -3.74
CA MET A 61 19.22 4.62 -2.94
C MET A 61 19.85 5.06 -1.61
N LYS A 62 20.63 6.14 -1.62
CA LYS A 62 21.21 6.72 -0.40
C LYS A 62 20.11 7.21 0.55
N MET A 63 19.06 7.84 0.02
CA MET A 63 17.89 8.26 0.80
C MET A 63 17.22 7.06 1.49
N LEU A 64 16.95 5.97 0.76
CA LEU A 64 16.36 4.75 1.35
C LEU A 64 17.26 4.15 2.44
N ASN A 65 18.57 4.10 2.19
CA ASN A 65 19.54 3.66 3.18
C ASN A 65 19.51 4.53 4.45
N LYS A 66 19.49 5.86 4.29
CA LYS A 66 19.40 6.78 5.44
C LYS A 66 18.11 6.59 6.24
N ILE A 67 16.97 6.45 5.57
CA ILE A 67 15.68 6.17 6.25
C ILE A 67 15.79 4.90 7.09
N ARG A 68 16.38 3.83 6.54
CA ARG A 68 16.54 2.56 7.25
C ARG A 68 17.49 2.66 8.45
N LEU A 69 18.64 3.31 8.28
CA LEU A 69 19.67 3.41 9.32
C LEU A 69 19.29 4.38 10.45
N SER A 70 18.40 5.34 10.20
CA SER A 70 17.95 6.32 11.21
C SER A 70 16.95 5.74 12.22
N GLY A 71 16.52 4.49 12.03
CA GLY A 71 15.69 3.75 12.98
C GLY A 71 14.19 3.71 12.62
N PRO A 72 13.41 2.91 13.35
CA PRO A 72 12.03 2.56 13.00
C PRO A 72 11.01 3.69 13.21
N ASP A 73 11.40 4.79 13.86
CA ASP A 73 10.53 5.94 14.15
C ASP A 73 11.00 7.23 13.45
N PHE A 74 11.93 7.12 12.50
CA PHE A 74 12.50 8.27 11.79
C PHE A 74 11.46 9.13 11.05
N MET A 75 10.34 8.52 10.66
CA MET A 75 9.21 9.15 9.98
C MET A 75 7.90 9.00 10.79
N LYS A 76 8.00 8.86 12.11
CA LYS A 76 6.83 8.75 12.98
C LYS A 76 5.88 9.94 12.82
N ASP A 77 4.58 9.65 12.83
CA ASP A 77 3.49 10.63 12.71
C ASP A 77 3.55 11.46 11.40
N SER A 78 4.27 10.97 10.39
CA SER A 78 4.36 11.58 9.07
C SER A 78 3.47 10.91 8.04
N ILE A 79 3.11 11.65 7.00
CA ILE A 79 2.24 11.20 5.91
C ILE A 79 2.96 11.43 4.59
N GLY A 80 3.02 10.39 3.75
CA GLY A 80 3.82 10.38 2.54
C GLY A 80 3.01 10.33 1.25
N CYS A 81 3.55 10.90 0.19
CA CYS A 81 3.17 10.62 -1.20
C CYS A 81 4.39 10.65 -2.13
N ILE A 82 4.20 10.16 -3.35
CA ILE A 82 5.27 10.00 -4.33
C ILE A 82 4.86 10.60 -5.67
N LEU A 83 5.75 11.43 -6.20
CA LEU A 83 5.82 11.78 -7.61
C LEU A 83 7.06 11.08 -8.18
N ILE A 84 6.88 10.16 -9.12
CA ILE A 84 8.00 9.47 -9.77
C ILE A 84 7.98 9.69 -11.28
N ASN A 85 9.12 10.09 -11.82
CA ASN A 85 9.35 10.21 -13.25
C ASN A 85 10.35 9.16 -13.72
N SER A 86 10.07 8.55 -14.88
CA SER A 86 10.96 7.63 -15.56
C SER A 86 10.94 7.91 -17.06
N LEU A 87 12.10 7.86 -17.69
CA LEU A 87 12.22 7.85 -19.15
C LEU A 87 11.92 6.47 -19.76
N SER A 88 11.84 5.43 -18.93
CA SER A 88 11.53 4.06 -19.30
C SER A 88 10.07 3.68 -19.01
N GLU A 89 9.58 2.65 -19.71
CA GLU A 89 8.30 1.99 -19.37
C GLU A 89 8.41 1.07 -18.14
N LEU A 90 9.63 0.83 -17.68
CA LEU A 90 9.95 -0.09 -16.60
C LEU A 90 10.35 0.66 -15.32
N PHE A 91 10.51 -0.10 -14.23
CA PHE A 91 11.11 0.30 -12.95
C PHE A 91 10.31 1.23 -12.04
N SER A 92 9.60 2.24 -12.57
CA SER A 92 8.90 3.26 -11.77
C SER A 92 8.00 2.65 -10.68
N ARG A 93 7.22 1.62 -11.02
CA ARG A 93 6.36 0.93 -10.05
C ARG A 93 7.13 0.22 -8.95
N ALA A 94 8.24 -0.43 -9.30
CA ALA A 94 9.08 -1.17 -8.37
C ALA A 94 9.77 -0.20 -7.39
N GLU A 95 10.22 0.95 -7.89
CA GLU A 95 10.86 1.97 -7.08
C GLU A 95 9.89 2.72 -6.17
N ALA A 96 8.68 2.99 -6.66
CA ALA A 96 7.62 3.57 -5.84
C ALA A 96 7.25 2.67 -4.66
N ARG A 97 6.93 1.38 -4.92
CA ARG A 97 6.57 0.45 -3.82
C ARG A 97 7.72 0.23 -2.84
N ARG A 98 8.97 0.22 -3.32
CA ARG A 98 10.17 0.13 -2.48
C ARG A 98 10.29 1.35 -1.58
N THR A 99 10.11 2.55 -2.12
CA THR A 99 10.14 3.80 -1.34
C THR A 99 9.06 3.82 -0.26
N ILE A 100 7.82 3.46 -0.62
CA ILE A 100 6.71 3.36 0.34
C ILE A 100 7.05 2.38 1.45
N PHE A 101 7.58 1.20 1.12
CA PHE A 101 7.95 0.19 2.11
C PHE A 101 8.96 0.72 3.13
N TYR A 102 10.07 1.31 2.68
CA TYR A 102 11.10 1.84 3.58
C TYR A 102 10.57 2.96 4.48
N ALA A 103 9.85 3.92 3.90
CA ALA A 103 9.24 5.02 4.64
C ALA A 103 8.19 4.52 5.65
N ASN A 104 7.36 3.55 5.25
CA ASN A 104 6.31 3.00 6.10
C ASN A 104 6.86 2.23 7.29
N MET A 105 7.91 1.42 7.07
CA MET A 105 8.61 0.72 8.15
C MET A 105 9.34 1.67 9.10
N ALA A 106 9.61 2.91 8.67
CA ALA A 106 10.15 3.99 9.49
C ALA A 106 9.07 4.85 10.17
N GLY A 107 7.79 4.50 10.05
CA GLY A 107 6.68 5.16 10.75
C GLY A 107 5.78 6.05 9.89
N CYS A 108 5.99 6.13 8.56
CA CYS A 108 5.20 6.97 7.67
C CYS A 108 3.87 6.32 7.26
N LEU A 109 2.76 7.03 7.41
CA LEU A 109 1.47 6.68 6.84
C LEU A 109 1.43 7.01 5.34
N PHE A 110 0.74 6.22 4.53
CA PHE A 110 0.40 6.60 3.15
C PHE A 110 -1.11 6.53 2.93
N PRO A 111 -1.76 7.62 2.47
CA PRO A 111 -3.17 7.57 2.11
C PRO A 111 -3.38 6.64 0.91
N GLY A 112 -4.62 6.29 0.62
CA GLY A 112 -4.95 5.56 -0.60
C GLY A 112 -4.43 6.26 -1.85
N LYS A 113 -3.94 5.49 -2.83
CA LYS A 113 -3.41 5.98 -4.11
C LYS A 113 -2.24 6.98 -3.99
N PRO A 114 -1.23 6.80 -3.14
CA PRO A 114 -0.27 7.87 -2.82
C PRO A 114 0.76 8.17 -3.93
N LEU A 115 0.58 7.66 -5.14
CA LEU A 115 1.56 7.66 -6.22
C LEU A 115 0.98 8.33 -7.48
N SER A 116 1.73 9.29 -8.03
CA SER A 116 1.64 9.69 -9.44
C SER A 116 2.90 9.19 -10.14
N GLU A 117 2.69 8.43 -11.21
CA GLU A 117 3.74 7.69 -11.92
C GLU A 117 3.79 8.13 -13.37
N ALA A 118 4.89 8.75 -13.80
CA ALA A 118 5.18 9.02 -15.20
C ALA A 118 6.09 7.91 -15.77
N THR A 119 5.54 7.05 -16.63
CA THR A 119 6.36 6.19 -17.49
C THR A 119 6.87 6.95 -18.70
N GLY A 120 7.87 6.42 -19.40
CA GLY A 120 8.54 7.07 -20.53
C GLY A 120 7.58 7.75 -21.50
N SER A 121 6.59 7.01 -22.00
CA SER A 121 5.57 7.48 -22.97
C SER A 121 4.29 8.06 -22.35
N LEU A 122 4.15 8.02 -21.02
CA LEU A 122 2.90 8.37 -20.31
C LEU A 122 1.67 7.54 -20.71
N ARG A 123 1.83 6.45 -21.45
CA ARG A 123 0.71 5.60 -21.91
C ARG A 123 -0.08 4.96 -20.77
N ASN A 124 0.49 4.91 -19.57
CA ASN A 124 -0.22 4.50 -18.36
C ASN A 124 -1.42 5.42 -18.04
N PHE A 125 -1.45 6.64 -18.58
CA PHE A 125 -2.59 7.55 -18.51
C PHE A 125 -3.64 7.37 -19.62
N ASN A 126 -3.40 6.57 -20.67
CA ASN A 126 -4.32 6.41 -21.81
C ASN A 126 -5.75 6.05 -21.38
N THR A 127 -5.89 5.14 -20.42
CA THR A 127 -7.21 4.73 -19.93
C THR A 127 -7.93 5.88 -19.24
N ARG A 128 -7.21 6.71 -18.47
CA ARG A 128 -7.75 7.90 -17.80
C ARG A 128 -8.11 8.98 -18.82
N GLN A 129 -7.28 9.17 -19.84
CA GLN A 129 -7.53 10.09 -20.95
C GLN A 129 -8.81 9.71 -21.72
N THR A 130 -8.97 8.45 -22.12
CA THR A 130 -10.12 7.99 -22.91
C THR A 130 -11.46 8.16 -22.19
N ILE A 131 -11.47 8.14 -20.86
CA ILE A 131 -12.70 8.30 -20.05
C ILE A 131 -12.93 9.73 -19.58
N THR A 132 -11.98 10.65 -19.81
CA THR A 132 -12.13 12.06 -19.45
C THR A 132 -12.77 12.81 -20.61
N GLU A 133 -13.71 13.70 -20.31
CA GLU A 133 -14.34 14.55 -21.32
C GLU A 133 -13.38 15.67 -21.74
N GLY A 134 -13.30 15.94 -23.05
CA GLY A 134 -12.43 16.95 -23.63
C GLY A 134 -11.12 16.41 -24.20
N ASP A 135 -10.43 17.25 -24.97
CA ASP A 135 -9.14 16.93 -25.59
C ASP A 135 -8.01 17.32 -24.62
N VAL A 136 -7.70 16.41 -23.70
CA VAL A 136 -6.69 16.62 -22.64
C VAL A 136 -5.47 15.78 -22.96
N SER A 137 -4.27 16.36 -22.94
CA SER A 137 -3.04 15.64 -23.27
C SER A 137 -2.65 14.64 -22.17
N LEU A 138 -1.77 13.69 -22.47
CA LEU A 138 -1.22 12.77 -21.46
C LEU A 138 -0.39 13.52 -20.40
N GLU A 139 0.27 14.61 -20.79
CA GLU A 139 0.99 15.48 -19.85
C GLU A 139 0.01 16.18 -18.90
N ASP A 140 -1.11 16.71 -19.39
CA ASP A 140 -2.14 17.30 -18.53
C ASP A 140 -2.71 16.28 -17.53
N MET A 141 -2.91 15.02 -17.96
CA MET A 141 -3.35 13.94 -17.07
C MET A 141 -2.33 13.67 -15.96
N LEU A 142 -1.04 13.64 -16.30
CA LEU A 142 0.04 13.50 -15.34
C LEU A 142 0.05 14.68 -14.34
N LEU A 143 -0.08 15.91 -14.83
CA LEU A 143 -0.05 17.11 -13.99
C LEU A 143 -1.26 17.17 -13.05
N LEU A 144 -2.43 16.73 -13.51
CA LEU A 144 -3.63 16.59 -12.70
C LEU A 144 -3.47 15.50 -11.63
N ASP A 145 -3.00 14.31 -12.01
CA ASP A 145 -2.78 13.19 -11.08
C ASP A 145 -1.74 13.56 -10.00
N SER A 146 -0.67 14.26 -10.40
CA SER A 146 0.35 14.77 -9.49
C SER A 146 -0.23 15.76 -8.47
N ARG A 147 -1.16 16.65 -8.89
CA ARG A 147 -1.86 17.55 -7.97
C ARG A 147 -2.73 16.78 -6.99
N GLU A 148 -3.56 15.86 -7.50
CA GLU A 148 -4.48 15.06 -6.69
C GLU A 148 -3.75 14.23 -5.63
N VAL A 149 -2.56 13.72 -5.95
CA VAL A 149 -1.69 12.99 -5.01
C VAL A 149 -1.24 13.87 -3.86
N VAL A 150 -0.70 15.05 -4.15
CA VAL A 150 -0.23 15.98 -3.11
C VAL A 150 -1.40 16.55 -2.32
N GLU A 151 -2.51 16.92 -2.98
CA GLU A 151 -3.73 17.40 -2.32
C GLU A 151 -4.29 16.37 -1.33
N ARG A 152 -4.22 15.07 -1.62
CA ARG A 152 -4.65 14.03 -0.68
C ARG A 152 -3.83 13.98 0.61
N VAL A 153 -2.51 14.20 0.53
CA VAL A 153 -1.65 14.31 1.73
C VAL A 153 -1.90 15.63 2.46
N MET A 154 -2.05 16.72 1.71
CA MET A 154 -2.26 18.04 2.28
C MET A 154 -3.62 18.16 2.99
N ASN A 155 -4.66 17.49 2.48
CA ASN A 155 -6.00 17.49 3.07
C ASN A 155 -6.26 16.29 3.99
N TYR A 156 -5.26 15.42 4.19
CA TYR A 156 -5.42 14.28 5.09
C TYR A 156 -5.70 14.78 6.52
N THR A 157 -6.76 14.22 7.10
CA THR A 157 -7.12 14.40 8.48
C THR A 157 -7.25 13.02 9.11
N ALA A 158 -6.53 12.80 10.21
CA ALA A 158 -6.63 11.56 10.94
C ALA A 158 -8.07 11.42 11.46
N LYS A 159 -8.71 10.30 11.11
CA LYS A 159 -10.01 9.92 11.66
C LYS A 159 -9.77 8.85 12.71
N LYS A 160 -10.16 9.14 13.95
CA LYS A 160 -10.23 8.09 14.98
C LYS A 160 -11.41 7.18 14.68
N ILE A 161 -11.19 5.88 14.79
CA ILE A 161 -12.21 4.86 14.53
C ILE A 161 -12.57 4.22 15.86
N THR A 162 -13.75 4.55 16.38
CA THR A 162 -14.24 3.96 17.62
C THR A 162 -14.73 2.54 17.36
N ALA A 163 -14.15 1.54 18.04
CA ALA A 163 -14.53 0.13 17.94
C ALA A 163 -14.55 -0.38 16.49
N PRO A 164 -13.41 -0.41 15.78
CA PRO A 164 -13.36 -0.84 14.40
C PRO A 164 -13.76 -2.31 14.21
N ASN A 165 -14.32 -2.58 13.04
CA ASN A 165 -14.48 -3.92 12.53
C ASN A 165 -13.19 -4.35 11.80
N ILE A 166 -12.57 -5.44 12.28
CA ILE A 166 -11.38 -6.04 11.66
C ILE A 166 -11.82 -7.24 10.83
N LEU A 167 -11.55 -7.20 9.52
CA LEU A 167 -11.69 -8.34 8.63
C LEU A 167 -10.33 -9.00 8.43
N THR A 168 -10.20 -10.27 8.74
CA THR A 168 -9.02 -11.08 8.44
C THR A 168 -9.28 -12.02 7.28
N LEU A 169 -8.49 -11.89 6.21
CA LEU A 169 -8.51 -12.79 5.07
C LEU A 169 -7.25 -13.65 5.07
N TYR A 170 -7.45 -14.96 4.92
CA TYR A 170 -6.33 -15.90 4.85
C TYR A 170 -6.64 -17.06 3.91
N SER A 171 -5.57 -17.67 3.40
CA SER A 171 -5.63 -18.93 2.64
C SER A 171 -4.69 -19.93 3.28
N GLY A 172 -5.13 -21.19 3.39
CA GLY A 172 -4.30 -22.29 3.87
C GLY A 172 -4.74 -22.79 5.25
N ASN A 173 -4.10 -23.87 5.69
CA ASN A 173 -4.53 -24.59 6.89
C ASN A 173 -4.14 -23.85 8.18
N PRO A 174 -5.10 -23.39 9.00
CA PRO A 174 -4.83 -22.72 10.28
C PRO A 174 -3.98 -23.56 11.26
N LYS A 175 -4.09 -24.89 11.18
CA LYS A 175 -3.41 -25.81 12.11
C LYS A 175 -1.91 -25.88 11.86
N THR A 176 -1.46 -25.65 10.64
CA THR A 176 -0.05 -25.82 10.24
C THR A 176 0.61 -24.53 9.76
N SER A 177 -0.17 -23.48 9.47
CA SER A 177 0.34 -22.21 8.97
C SER A 177 1.03 -21.41 10.08
N ASN A 178 2.33 -21.16 9.92
CA ASN A 178 3.07 -20.23 10.77
C ASN A 178 2.51 -18.80 10.70
N THR A 179 1.99 -18.38 9.55
CA THR A 179 1.34 -17.07 9.40
C THR A 179 0.07 -16.97 10.23
N TYR A 180 -0.76 -18.02 10.20
CA TYR A 180 -1.97 -18.07 11.02
C TYR A 180 -1.63 -18.18 12.51
N ALA A 181 -0.62 -18.98 12.87
CA ALA A 181 -0.18 -19.09 14.26
C ALA A 181 0.31 -17.74 14.83
N LEU A 182 1.01 -16.93 14.03
CA LEU A 182 1.40 -15.58 14.43
C LEU A 182 0.20 -14.63 14.53
N TRP A 183 -0.76 -14.74 13.61
CA TRP A 183 -2.03 -14.01 13.73
C TRP A 183 -2.76 -14.34 15.02
N SER A 184 -2.83 -15.61 15.45
CA SER A 184 -3.46 -15.97 16.72
C SER A 184 -2.85 -15.23 17.91
N MET A 185 -1.51 -15.09 17.97
CA MET A 185 -0.83 -14.34 19.03
C MET A 185 -1.17 -12.84 19.00
N VAL A 186 -1.27 -12.26 17.80
CA VAL A 186 -1.69 -10.86 17.63
C VAL A 186 -3.16 -10.71 18.09
N LYS A 187 -4.03 -11.64 17.71
CA LYS A 187 -5.46 -11.65 18.03
C LYS A 187 -5.72 -11.74 19.54
N GLU A 188 -4.91 -12.49 20.28
CA GLU A 188 -4.95 -12.55 21.75
C GLU A 188 -4.76 -11.18 22.41
N ASN A 189 -4.14 -10.22 21.72
CA ASN A 189 -3.97 -8.85 22.21
C ASN A 189 -5.05 -7.87 21.71
N LEU A 190 -6.11 -8.37 21.06
CA LEU A 190 -7.19 -7.60 20.45
C LEU A 190 -8.58 -7.97 21.02
N GLU A 191 -8.66 -8.40 22.29
CA GLU A 191 -9.86 -9.01 22.91
C GLU A 191 -11.15 -8.17 22.86
N ASN A 192 -11.04 -6.83 22.74
CA ASN A 192 -12.18 -5.91 22.73
C ASN A 192 -12.61 -5.46 21.32
N TYR A 193 -12.07 -6.07 20.26
CA TYR A 193 -12.38 -5.70 18.87
C TYR A 193 -13.26 -6.73 18.19
N HIS A 194 -14.14 -6.26 17.30
CA HIS A 194 -14.92 -7.15 16.45
C HIS A 194 -14.04 -7.68 15.31
N ILE A 195 -13.78 -8.99 15.32
CA ILE A 195 -12.92 -9.66 14.34
C ILE A 195 -13.75 -10.67 13.56
N THR A 196 -13.88 -10.44 12.26
CA THR A 196 -14.43 -11.41 11.31
C THR A 196 -13.27 -12.08 10.56
N GLU A 197 -13.22 -13.41 10.58
CA GLU A 197 -12.20 -14.19 9.87
C GLU A 197 -12.86 -14.96 8.71
N ILE A 198 -12.38 -14.74 7.48
CA ILE A 198 -12.83 -15.49 6.29
C ILE A 198 -11.68 -16.32 5.76
N HIS A 199 -11.89 -17.64 5.76
CA HIS A 199 -10.97 -18.59 5.13
C HIS A 199 -11.29 -18.72 3.64
N VAL A 200 -10.37 -18.27 2.80
CA VAL A 200 -10.47 -18.48 1.34
C VAL A 200 -9.80 -19.80 0.99
N GLU A 201 -10.61 -20.85 1.00
CA GLU A 201 -10.17 -22.24 0.83
C GLU A 201 -9.44 -22.45 -0.51
N ASN A 202 -8.40 -23.30 -0.50
CA ASN A 202 -7.61 -23.59 -1.71
C ASN A 202 -8.46 -24.17 -2.83
N GLY A 203 -8.42 -23.53 -4.00
CA GLY A 203 -9.20 -23.93 -5.17
C GLY A 203 -10.68 -23.52 -5.15
N SER A 204 -11.16 -22.90 -4.08
CA SER A 204 -12.55 -22.41 -3.98
C SER A 204 -12.80 -21.12 -4.77
N ILE A 205 -11.73 -20.43 -5.19
CA ILE A 205 -11.81 -19.16 -5.89
C ILE A 205 -11.11 -19.22 -7.25
N ALA A 206 -11.88 -19.04 -8.32
CA ALA A 206 -11.32 -18.78 -9.64
C ALA A 206 -10.70 -17.36 -9.69
N ASP A 207 -9.53 -17.24 -10.32
CA ASP A 207 -8.91 -15.94 -10.58
C ASP A 207 -9.69 -15.13 -11.64
N CYS A 208 -9.40 -13.83 -11.71
CA CYS A 208 -10.04 -12.88 -12.59
C CYS A 208 -9.60 -13.07 -14.06
N ARG A 209 -10.57 -13.25 -14.97
CA ARG A 209 -10.35 -13.33 -16.43
C ARG A 209 -10.05 -12.00 -17.11
N GLY A 210 -10.05 -10.89 -16.36
CA GLY A 210 -9.87 -9.55 -16.94
C GLY A 210 -11.03 -9.10 -17.83
N CYS A 211 -12.26 -9.05 -17.29
CA CYS A 211 -13.43 -8.56 -18.03
C CYS A 211 -13.20 -7.15 -18.64
N PRO A 212 -13.78 -6.84 -19.82
CA PRO A 212 -13.76 -5.48 -20.36
C PRO A 212 -14.28 -4.44 -19.37
N TYR A 213 -13.79 -3.20 -19.47
CA TYR A 213 -14.11 -2.13 -18.52
C TYR A 213 -15.62 -1.97 -18.30
N LYS A 214 -16.42 -1.91 -19.38
CA LYS A 214 -17.87 -1.73 -19.29
C LYS A 214 -18.55 -2.91 -18.58
N THR A 215 -18.13 -4.14 -18.87
CA THR A 215 -18.64 -5.36 -18.23
C THR A 215 -18.32 -5.40 -16.74
N CYS A 216 -17.06 -5.13 -16.35
CA CYS A 216 -16.68 -5.10 -14.93
C CYS A 216 -17.44 -3.99 -14.18
N LYS A 217 -17.64 -2.82 -14.82
CA LYS A 217 -18.44 -1.73 -14.26
C LYS A 217 -19.92 -2.12 -14.09
N HIS A 218 -20.51 -2.83 -15.05
CA HIS A 218 -21.90 -3.30 -14.94
C HIS A 218 -22.12 -4.20 -13.71
N TYR A 219 -21.31 -5.25 -13.55
CA TYR A 219 -21.39 -6.11 -12.35
C TYR A 219 -21.14 -5.33 -11.05
N SER A 220 -20.25 -4.34 -11.06
CA SER A 220 -19.97 -3.54 -9.87
C SER A 220 -21.19 -2.80 -9.33
N GLN A 221 -22.14 -2.40 -10.20
CA GLN A 221 -23.31 -1.61 -9.80
C GLN A 221 -24.16 -2.34 -8.74
N SER A 222 -24.29 -3.66 -8.88
CA SER A 222 -24.98 -4.55 -7.94
C SER A 222 -24.06 -5.18 -6.89
N THR A 223 -22.86 -4.62 -6.66
CA THR A 223 -21.86 -5.20 -5.74
C THR A 223 -21.53 -6.65 -6.11
N ASN A 224 -21.42 -6.95 -7.40
CA ASN A 224 -21.27 -8.30 -7.91
C ASN A 224 -19.98 -8.43 -8.75
N CYS A 225 -19.62 -9.66 -9.08
CA CYS A 225 -18.55 -10.04 -9.97
C CYS A 225 -19.07 -11.10 -10.94
N PHE A 226 -18.50 -11.18 -12.15
CA PHE A 226 -18.84 -12.23 -13.12
C PHE A 226 -18.85 -13.64 -12.53
N TYR A 227 -17.97 -13.88 -11.55
CA TYR A 227 -17.78 -15.18 -10.92
C TYR A 227 -18.74 -15.50 -9.75
N GLY A 228 -19.40 -14.51 -9.14
CA GLY A 228 -20.19 -14.74 -7.93
C GLY A 228 -19.39 -15.39 -6.77
N GLY A 229 -20.05 -16.30 -6.05
CA GLY A 229 -19.47 -17.16 -5.01
C GLY A 229 -18.98 -16.39 -3.78
N ILE A 230 -18.03 -16.98 -3.05
CA ILE A 230 -17.48 -16.45 -1.78
C ILE A 230 -17.09 -14.97 -1.85
N MET A 231 -16.63 -14.48 -3.00
CA MET A 231 -16.30 -13.06 -3.14
C MET A 231 -17.52 -12.15 -2.95
N VAL A 232 -18.68 -12.52 -3.50
CA VAL A 232 -19.88 -11.70 -3.47
C VAL A 232 -20.71 -11.99 -2.23
N GLU A 233 -20.71 -13.24 -1.79
CA GLU A 233 -21.49 -13.73 -0.66
C GLU A 233 -20.88 -13.34 0.69
N GLU A 234 -19.55 -13.35 0.81
CA GLU A 234 -18.86 -13.16 2.10
C GLU A 234 -17.83 -12.02 2.06
N VAL A 235 -16.89 -12.05 1.11
CA VAL A 235 -15.74 -11.13 1.12
C VAL A 235 -16.14 -9.69 0.83
N TYR A 236 -16.98 -9.44 -0.18
CA TYR A 236 -17.39 -8.07 -0.53
C TYR A 236 -18.22 -7.41 0.60
N PRO A 237 -19.25 -8.06 1.17
CA PRO A 237 -19.94 -7.53 2.34
C PRO A 237 -18.97 -7.22 3.49
N ALA A 238 -18.07 -8.15 3.81
CA ALA A 238 -17.13 -7.96 4.90
C ALA A 238 -16.13 -6.82 4.64
N ILE A 239 -15.67 -6.64 3.39
CA ILE A 239 -14.80 -5.51 3.01
C ILE A 239 -15.54 -4.18 3.14
N LEU A 240 -16.83 -4.14 2.81
CA LEU A 240 -17.64 -2.93 2.96
C LEU A 240 -17.86 -2.58 4.44
N ASP A 241 -18.04 -3.59 5.28
CA ASP A 241 -18.31 -3.45 6.71
C ASP A 241 -17.05 -3.20 7.57
N CYS A 242 -15.86 -3.65 7.12
CA CYS A 242 -14.64 -3.52 7.90
C CYS A 242 -14.02 -2.12 7.84
N ASP A 243 -13.38 -1.70 8.93
CA ASP A 243 -12.51 -0.52 8.99
C ASP A 243 -11.05 -0.89 8.75
N VAL A 244 -10.68 -2.11 9.13
CA VAL A 244 -9.33 -2.65 9.02
C VAL A 244 -9.35 -3.99 8.29
N LEU A 245 -8.59 -4.08 7.22
CA LEU A 245 -8.32 -5.33 6.50
C LEU A 245 -6.98 -5.93 6.94
N MET A 246 -7.00 -7.12 7.54
CA MET A 246 -5.83 -7.92 7.85
C MET A 246 -5.62 -9.00 6.79
N MET A 247 -4.49 -8.95 6.09
CA MET A 247 -4.11 -9.96 5.08
C MET A 247 -3.07 -10.93 5.65
N LEU A 248 -3.40 -12.21 5.77
CA LEU A 248 -2.43 -13.25 6.15
C LEU A 248 -1.80 -13.85 4.90
N CYS A 249 -0.52 -13.55 4.67
CA CYS A 249 0.17 -13.85 3.42
C CYS A 249 1.44 -14.68 3.67
N PRO A 250 1.35 -16.01 3.75
CA PRO A 250 2.54 -16.86 3.65
C PRO A 250 3.26 -16.65 2.30
N ASN A 251 4.59 -16.80 2.30
CA ASN A 251 5.39 -16.70 1.07
C ASN A 251 5.31 -17.98 0.23
N TYR A 252 4.81 -17.84 -1.00
CA TYR A 252 4.84 -18.86 -2.05
C TYR A 252 5.69 -18.36 -3.23
N ASN A 253 6.97 -18.77 -3.26
CA ASN A 253 7.92 -18.42 -4.33
C ASN A 253 8.03 -16.90 -4.57
N ASP A 254 8.28 -16.17 -3.48
CA ASP A 254 8.37 -14.71 -3.42
C ASP A 254 7.10 -13.99 -3.89
N SER A 255 5.95 -14.66 -3.75
CA SER A 255 4.63 -14.14 -4.08
C SER A 255 3.63 -14.43 -2.97
N ILE A 256 2.59 -13.60 -2.91
CA ILE A 256 1.36 -13.94 -2.20
C ILE A 256 0.72 -15.18 -2.85
N SER A 257 -0.10 -15.92 -2.09
CA SER A 257 -0.76 -17.13 -2.60
C SER A 257 -1.67 -16.84 -3.80
N ALA A 258 -1.93 -17.86 -4.62
CA ALA A 258 -2.83 -17.74 -5.76
C ALA A 258 -4.26 -17.32 -5.32
N ASN A 259 -4.78 -17.85 -4.21
CA ASN A 259 -6.09 -17.46 -3.71
C ASN A 259 -6.12 -16.00 -3.27
N MET A 260 -5.09 -15.54 -2.55
CA MET A 260 -5.03 -14.14 -2.10
C MET A 260 -4.87 -13.20 -3.30
N SER A 261 -4.10 -13.61 -4.32
CA SER A 261 -4.05 -12.91 -5.61
C SER A 261 -5.42 -12.83 -6.27
N ALA A 262 -6.16 -13.94 -6.33
CA ALA A 262 -7.51 -13.99 -6.91
C ALA A 262 -8.51 -13.08 -6.16
N VAL A 263 -8.47 -13.08 -4.82
CA VAL A 263 -9.25 -12.15 -3.98
C VAL A 263 -8.94 -10.71 -4.38
N ILE A 264 -7.67 -10.32 -4.34
CA ILE A 264 -7.20 -8.97 -4.68
C ILE A 264 -7.62 -8.58 -6.09
N ASN A 265 -7.41 -9.45 -7.08
CA ASN A 265 -7.76 -9.20 -8.48
C ASN A 265 -9.26 -8.95 -8.61
N ARG A 266 -10.08 -9.75 -7.93
CA ARG A 266 -11.54 -9.65 -7.96
C ARG A 266 -12.08 -8.48 -7.15
N LEU A 267 -11.36 -7.92 -6.17
CA LEU A 267 -11.75 -6.65 -5.51
C LEU A 267 -11.88 -5.49 -6.50
N THR A 268 -11.33 -5.59 -7.72
CA THR A 268 -11.48 -4.55 -8.76
C THR A 268 -12.94 -4.25 -9.10
N ALA A 269 -13.83 -5.25 -9.05
CA ALA A 269 -15.26 -5.00 -9.28
C ALA A 269 -15.85 -4.15 -8.15
N LEU A 270 -15.62 -4.52 -6.89
CA LEU A 270 -16.09 -3.75 -5.73
C LEU A 270 -15.50 -2.33 -5.71
N TYR A 271 -14.19 -2.21 -5.92
CA TYR A 271 -13.44 -0.95 -5.96
C TYR A 271 -13.96 0.06 -7.00
N ARG A 272 -14.57 -0.43 -8.09
CA ARG A 272 -15.17 0.44 -9.11
C ARG A 272 -16.44 1.12 -8.63
N LYS A 273 -17.15 0.51 -7.67
CA LYS A 273 -18.34 1.08 -7.02
C LYS A 273 -17.96 1.91 -5.78
N THR A 274 -17.15 1.35 -4.90
CA THR A 274 -16.79 1.96 -3.62
C THR A 274 -15.27 2.11 -3.51
N LYS A 275 -14.80 3.32 -3.19
CA LYS A 275 -13.38 3.56 -2.87
C LYS A 275 -13.12 3.21 -1.40
N PHE A 276 -11.91 2.77 -1.10
CA PHE A 276 -11.53 2.28 0.23
C PHE A 276 -10.61 3.26 0.97
N TYR A 277 -10.73 4.56 0.68
CA TYR A 277 -9.87 5.61 1.25
C TYR A 277 -9.99 5.73 2.77
N ASP A 278 -11.08 5.24 3.34
CA ASP A 278 -11.41 5.21 4.76
C ASP A 278 -11.01 3.90 5.45
N LYS A 279 -10.54 2.90 4.68
CA LYS A 279 -10.18 1.58 5.20
C LYS A 279 -8.67 1.42 5.27
N HIS A 280 -8.19 0.97 6.42
CA HIS A 280 -6.79 0.65 6.64
C HIS A 280 -6.51 -0.80 6.29
N PHE A 281 -5.29 -1.13 5.88
CA PHE A 281 -4.89 -2.54 5.80
C PHE A 281 -3.55 -2.82 6.46
N TYR A 282 -3.48 -3.98 7.09
CA TYR A 282 -2.30 -4.57 7.70
C TYR A 282 -2.04 -5.94 7.10
N SER A 283 -0.84 -6.48 7.36
CA SER A 283 -0.51 -7.83 6.97
C SER A 283 0.38 -8.54 7.97
N ILE A 284 0.21 -9.86 8.05
CA ILE A 284 1.20 -10.76 8.66
C ILE A 284 1.76 -11.62 7.55
N ILE A 285 3.09 -11.63 7.45
CA ILE A 285 3.83 -12.32 6.40
C ILE A 285 4.86 -13.21 7.07
N VAL A 286 4.73 -14.52 6.90
CA VAL A 286 5.76 -15.46 7.37
C VAL A 286 6.34 -16.19 6.17
N SER A 287 7.65 -16.04 6.00
CA SER A 287 8.41 -16.71 4.94
C SER A 287 9.11 -17.95 5.48
N GLY A 288 9.24 -19.00 4.66
CA GLY A 288 10.02 -20.18 5.04
C GLY A 288 11.54 -19.91 5.09
N PHE A 289 12.02 -18.96 4.27
CA PHE A 289 13.45 -18.66 4.11
C PHE A 289 13.74 -17.15 4.08
N SER A 290 13.20 -16.45 3.08
CA SER A 290 13.40 -15.00 2.89
C SER A 290 12.24 -14.38 2.07
N GLY A 291 12.34 -13.12 1.67
CA GLY A 291 11.41 -12.51 0.69
C GLY A 291 10.11 -11.92 1.27
N SER A 292 9.99 -11.77 2.59
CA SER A 292 8.78 -11.17 3.19
C SER A 292 8.56 -9.72 2.73
N ASP A 293 9.64 -8.98 2.50
CA ASP A 293 9.62 -7.62 1.99
C ASP A 293 9.09 -7.54 0.56
N LEU A 294 9.32 -8.56 -0.27
CA LEU A 294 8.77 -8.66 -1.62
C LEU A 294 7.24 -8.81 -1.59
N LEU A 295 6.71 -9.60 -0.65
CA LEU A 295 5.27 -9.74 -0.44
C LEU A 295 4.66 -8.43 0.09
N ALA A 296 5.32 -7.79 1.06
CA ALA A 296 4.89 -6.49 1.57
C ALA A 296 4.77 -5.45 0.45
N GLN A 297 5.78 -5.37 -0.42
CA GLN A 297 5.78 -4.49 -1.59
C GLN A 297 4.69 -4.85 -2.62
N GLN A 298 4.39 -6.14 -2.81
CA GLN A 298 3.27 -6.57 -3.65
C GLN A 298 1.92 -6.09 -3.09
N LEU A 299 1.71 -6.23 -1.77
CA LEU A 299 0.50 -5.77 -1.10
C LEU A 299 0.35 -4.24 -1.16
N ILE A 300 1.44 -3.48 -0.98
CA ILE A 300 1.46 -2.03 -1.17
C ILE A 300 0.97 -1.66 -2.59
N SER A 301 1.54 -2.30 -3.62
CA SER A 301 1.13 -2.04 -5.00
C SER A 301 -0.35 -2.40 -5.22
N ALA A 302 -0.76 -3.57 -4.75
CA ALA A 302 -2.07 -4.14 -5.01
C ALA A 302 -3.21 -3.42 -4.27
N LEU A 303 -3.02 -3.06 -3.00
CA LEU A 303 -4.08 -2.54 -2.12
C LEU A 303 -3.98 -1.03 -1.93
N ASN A 304 -2.81 -0.52 -1.57
CA ASN A 304 -2.62 0.91 -1.31
C ASN A 304 -2.65 1.73 -2.61
N ILE A 305 -1.75 1.40 -3.54
CA ILE A 305 -1.63 2.17 -4.78
C ILE A 305 -2.83 1.89 -5.70
N ASN A 306 -3.19 0.63 -5.93
CA ASN A 306 -4.19 0.30 -6.96
C ASN A 306 -5.65 0.29 -6.45
N LYS A 307 -5.88 0.09 -5.15
CA LYS A 307 -7.24 -0.08 -4.58
C LYS A 307 -7.58 0.92 -3.48
N THR A 308 -6.82 2.00 -3.33
CA THR A 308 -7.13 3.12 -2.42
C THR A 308 -7.16 2.80 -0.93
N PHE A 309 -6.78 1.60 -0.49
CA PHE A 309 -6.66 1.33 0.94
C PHE A 309 -5.57 2.23 1.55
N MET A 310 -5.82 2.70 2.76
CA MET A 310 -4.82 3.41 3.53
C MET A 310 -3.75 2.45 4.05
N LEU A 311 -2.49 2.86 3.99
CA LEU A 311 -1.36 2.10 4.51
C LEU A 311 -0.89 2.72 5.85
N PRO A 312 -1.26 2.12 6.99
CA PRO A 312 -0.81 2.56 8.31
C PRO A 312 0.70 2.47 8.48
N PRO A 313 1.32 3.28 9.36
CA PRO A 313 2.70 3.08 9.79
C PRO A 313 2.97 1.63 10.19
N LYS A 314 4.10 1.07 9.75
CA LYS A 314 4.53 -0.30 10.09
C LYS A 314 3.42 -1.33 9.82
N PHE A 315 2.84 -1.29 8.63
CA PHE A 315 1.64 -2.07 8.27
C PHE A 315 1.84 -3.59 8.30
N ALA A 316 3.08 -4.08 8.23
CA ALA A 316 3.38 -5.50 8.08
C ALA A 316 4.23 -6.03 9.24
N LEU A 317 3.76 -7.11 9.87
CA LEU A 317 4.58 -7.96 10.73
C LEU A 317 5.17 -9.08 9.89
N MET A 318 6.50 -9.08 9.75
CA MET A 318 7.24 -9.99 8.89
C MET A 318 8.18 -10.86 9.71
N GLU A 319 8.13 -12.17 9.51
CA GLU A 319 8.98 -13.14 10.21
C GLU A 319 9.40 -14.30 9.28
N THR A 320 10.39 -15.08 9.73
CA THR A 320 10.86 -16.27 9.01
C THR A 320 10.69 -17.52 9.86
N ALA A 321 9.89 -18.48 9.37
CA ALA A 321 9.66 -19.77 9.99
C ALA A 321 9.25 -20.83 8.95
N ASN A 322 9.96 -21.96 8.92
CA ASN A 322 9.79 -22.98 7.89
C ASN A 322 8.80 -24.08 8.30
N ASN A 323 9.11 -24.83 9.37
CA ASN A 323 8.27 -25.95 9.77
C ASN A 323 7.06 -25.44 10.57
N PRO A 324 5.91 -26.14 10.54
CA PRO A 324 4.76 -25.80 11.36
C PRO A 324 5.12 -25.61 12.83
N GLY A 325 4.77 -24.46 13.40
CA GLY A 325 5.04 -24.10 14.79
C GLY A 325 6.40 -23.45 15.03
N ASP A 326 7.30 -23.38 14.04
CA ASP A 326 8.60 -22.73 14.18
C ASP A 326 8.47 -21.24 14.52
N VAL A 327 7.38 -20.59 14.12
CA VAL A 327 7.15 -19.17 14.44
C VAL A 327 7.12 -18.92 15.95
N LYS A 328 6.69 -19.90 16.75
CA LYS A 328 6.66 -19.81 18.23
C LYS A 328 8.04 -19.79 18.85
N LYS A 329 9.05 -20.27 18.12
CA LYS A 329 10.44 -20.34 18.58
C LYS A 329 11.22 -19.05 18.30
N ILE A 330 10.62 -18.12 17.54
CA ILE A 330 11.25 -16.84 17.21
C ILE A 330 11.40 -16.03 18.50
N GLU A 331 12.59 -15.46 18.68
CA GLU A 331 12.90 -14.66 19.84
C GLU A 331 11.92 -13.48 19.99
N ASN A 332 11.37 -13.33 21.19
CA ASN A 332 10.44 -12.25 21.55
C ASN A 332 9.18 -12.19 20.68
N ILE A 333 8.75 -13.31 20.05
CA ILE A 333 7.62 -13.30 19.11
C ILE A 333 6.31 -12.82 19.74
N GLU A 334 6.04 -13.20 20.98
CA GLU A 334 4.85 -12.75 21.72
C GLU A 334 4.88 -11.23 21.95
N LYS A 335 6.05 -10.67 22.29
CA LYS A 335 6.23 -9.23 22.43
C LYS A 335 6.03 -8.51 21.09
N LYS A 336 6.57 -9.04 19.99
CA LYS A 336 6.38 -8.48 18.65
C LYS A 336 4.90 -8.53 18.23
N ALA A 337 4.19 -9.62 18.56
CA ALA A 337 2.77 -9.77 18.30
C ALA A 337 1.95 -8.73 19.10
N ALA A 338 2.27 -8.53 20.38
CA ALA A 338 1.64 -7.52 21.23
C ALA A 338 1.92 -6.08 20.74
N GLU A 339 3.15 -5.78 20.31
CA GLU A 339 3.52 -4.49 19.72
C GLU A 339 2.76 -4.23 18.41
N PHE A 340 2.60 -5.25 17.57
CA PHE A 340 1.83 -5.14 16.34
C PHE A 340 0.34 -4.95 16.60
N ALA A 341 -0.24 -5.68 17.56
CA ALA A 341 -1.61 -5.44 18.01
C ALA A 341 -1.78 -4.01 18.53
N LYS A 342 -0.84 -3.50 19.33
CA LYS A 342 -0.83 -2.10 19.79
C LYS A 342 -0.75 -1.10 18.65
N ASN A 343 0.00 -1.39 17.60
CA ASN A 343 0.05 -0.55 16.40
C ASN A 343 -1.31 -0.50 15.70
N ILE A 344 -1.98 -1.64 15.52
CA ILE A 344 -3.35 -1.72 14.98
C ILE A 344 -4.29 -0.87 15.85
N MET A 345 -4.16 -0.97 17.18
CA MET A 345 -4.97 -0.20 18.13
C MET A 345 -4.69 1.30 18.11
N SER A 346 -3.48 1.72 17.75
CA SER A 346 -3.11 3.14 17.79
C SER A 346 -3.75 3.99 16.68
N LEU A 347 -4.30 3.35 15.65
CA LEU A 347 -5.11 4.00 14.63
C LEU A 347 -6.56 4.27 15.08
N LEU A 348 -6.96 3.68 16.21
CA LEU A 348 -8.32 3.64 16.73
C LEU A 348 -8.46 4.70 17.83
#